data_AF-J9WRW4-F1
#
_entry.id   AF-J9WRW4-F1
#
_cell.length_a   1.000
_cell.length_b   1.000
_cell.length_c   1.000
_cell.angle_alpha   90.00
_cell.angle_beta   90.00
_cell.angle_gamma   90.00
#
_symmetry.space_group_name_H-M   'P 1'
#
loop_
_entity.id
_entity.type
_entity.pdbx_description
1 polymer ?
#
loop_
_entity_poly.entity_id
_entity_poly.type
_entity_poly.pdbx_seq_one_letter_code
_entity_poly.pdbx_strand_id
1 'polypeptide(L)'
;GPAKKILSDMKFLEKLQKYDKDNIPPAIMKRIREKFISHPDFQPDVVKSVSSACEGLCKWVRAMEVYDRVQKVVAPKRERLRAAEGVLEVQMQKLQTKQAELKEVVDRFQALKDEFDNMNDKKRELENNIERCSQKLVRAEQLISGLGGEKDRWTEAARLLGIQYIDLVGDVLLSSGTVAYLGAFTVDYRLKCQQQWQVLCKEKNIPCSSDFSLSNTLGDPVKIRAWQIAGLPVDSFS
;
A
#
# COMPACT_ATOMS: atom_id res chain seq x y z
N GLY A 1 -81.75 -33.82 48.29
CA GLY A 1 -80.74 -34.62 47.59
C GLY A 1 -79.43 -33.85 47.45
N PRO A 2 -78.33 -34.52 47.07
CA PRO A 2 -76.97 -33.96 47.02
C PRO A 2 -76.86 -32.68 46.15
N ALA A 3 -77.61 -32.57 45.05
CA ALA A 3 -77.67 -31.36 44.22
C ALA A 3 -78.23 -30.13 44.96
N LYS A 4 -79.26 -30.31 45.82
CA LYS A 4 -79.87 -29.22 46.61
C LYS A 4 -78.88 -28.65 47.64
N LYS A 5 -77.99 -29.50 48.18
CA LYS A 5 -76.95 -29.12 49.15
C LYS A 5 -75.82 -28.30 48.51
N ILE A 6 -75.49 -28.58 47.25
CA ILE A 6 -74.48 -27.84 46.47
C ILE A 6 -75.03 -26.47 46.03
N LEU A 7 -76.29 -26.43 45.57
CA LEU A 7 -76.93 -25.19 45.14
C LEU A 7 -77.29 -24.25 46.30
N SER A 8 -77.41 -24.77 47.53
CA SER A 8 -77.63 -23.97 48.74
C SER A 8 -76.34 -23.41 49.36
N ASP A 9 -75.17 -23.75 48.80
CA ASP A 9 -73.87 -23.25 49.29
C ASP A 9 -73.65 -21.82 48.81
N MET A 10 -73.47 -20.88 49.75
CA MET A 10 -73.23 -19.47 49.45
C MET A 10 -71.96 -19.23 48.62
N LYS A 11 -71.00 -20.17 48.62
CA LYS A 11 -69.75 -20.09 47.83
C LYS A 11 -69.82 -20.81 46.47
N PHE A 12 -70.99 -21.26 46.04
CA PHE A 12 -71.14 -22.05 44.82
C PHE A 12 -70.63 -21.34 43.55
N LEU A 13 -70.92 -20.04 43.39
CA LEU A 13 -70.47 -19.25 42.24
C LEU A 13 -68.95 -19.07 42.20
N GLU A 14 -68.31 -18.83 43.35
CA GLU A 14 -66.85 -18.75 43.44
C GLU A 14 -66.18 -20.08 43.07
N LYS A 15 -66.77 -21.20 43.52
CA LYS A 15 -66.30 -22.55 43.16
C LYS A 15 -66.42 -22.83 41.67
N LEU A 16 -67.46 -22.32 41.01
CA LEU A 16 -67.65 -22.40 39.56
C LEU A 16 -66.61 -21.58 38.78
N GLN A 17 -66.29 -20.37 39.26
CA GLN A 17 -65.28 -19.50 38.62
C GLN A 17 -63.86 -20.04 38.80
N LYS A 18 -63.55 -20.57 39.98
CA LYS A 18 -62.25 -21.16 40.33
C LYS A 18 -62.15 -22.65 39.96
N TYR A 19 -63.13 -23.18 39.25
CA TYR A 19 -63.12 -24.60 38.88
C TYR A 19 -61.92 -24.90 37.98
N ASP A 20 -61.21 -25.98 38.31
CA ASP A 20 -60.06 -26.44 37.55
C ASP A 20 -60.52 -27.04 36.21
N LYS A 21 -60.69 -26.16 35.23
CA LYS A 21 -61.08 -26.48 33.86
C LYS A 21 -60.01 -27.24 33.08
N ASP A 22 -58.76 -27.23 33.55
CA ASP A 22 -57.64 -27.87 32.87
C ASP A 22 -57.45 -29.34 33.33
N ASN A 23 -57.98 -29.72 34.51
CA ASN A 23 -57.81 -31.06 35.10
C ASN A 23 -59.13 -31.82 35.32
N ILE A 24 -60.08 -31.72 34.40
CA ILE A 24 -61.35 -32.46 34.48
C ILE A 24 -61.10 -33.94 34.09
N PRO A 25 -61.46 -34.92 34.93
CA PRO A 25 -61.26 -36.33 34.62
C PRO A 25 -61.90 -36.73 33.27
N PRO A 26 -61.18 -37.43 32.38
CA PRO A 26 -61.70 -37.80 31.05
C PRO A 26 -63.02 -38.59 31.09
N ALA A 27 -63.20 -39.43 32.11
CA ALA A 27 -64.44 -40.18 32.32
C ALA A 27 -65.65 -39.26 32.58
N ILE A 28 -65.47 -38.15 33.29
CA ILE A 28 -66.52 -37.17 33.56
C ILE A 28 -66.87 -36.42 32.27
N MET A 29 -65.87 -35.98 31.51
CA MET A 29 -66.11 -35.27 30.24
C MET A 29 -66.75 -36.16 29.19
N LYS A 30 -66.37 -37.45 29.13
CA LYS A 30 -67.01 -38.47 28.29
C LYS A 30 -68.49 -38.60 28.63
N ARG A 31 -68.83 -38.72 29.91
CA ARG A 31 -70.23 -38.79 30.37
C ARG A 31 -71.02 -37.52 30.03
N ILE A 32 -70.41 -36.34 30.17
CA ILE A 32 -71.02 -35.06 29.81
C ILE A 32 -71.34 -35.03 28.30
N ARG A 33 -70.38 -35.40 27.44
CA ARG A 33 -70.56 -35.45 25.99
C ARG A 33 -71.64 -36.42 25.55
N GLU A 34 -71.59 -37.65 26.05
CA GLU A 34 -72.47 -38.74 25.60
C GLU A 34 -73.90 -38.60 26.11
N LYS A 35 -74.09 -38.15 27.35
CA LYS A 35 -75.41 -38.15 28.01
C LYS A 35 -76.11 -36.81 28.00
N PHE A 36 -75.38 -35.69 27.96
CA PHE A 36 -75.96 -34.37 28.20
C PHE A 36 -75.79 -33.43 27.01
N ILE A 37 -74.60 -33.32 26.41
CA ILE A 37 -74.37 -32.33 25.33
C ILE A 37 -75.18 -32.63 24.06
N SER A 38 -75.39 -33.90 23.74
CA SER A 38 -76.20 -34.38 22.61
C SER A 38 -77.71 -34.41 22.90
N HIS A 39 -78.13 -34.16 24.14
CA HIS A 39 -79.53 -34.29 24.52
C HIS A 39 -80.36 -33.08 24.03
N PRO A 40 -81.51 -33.29 23.37
CA PRO A 40 -82.37 -32.19 22.88
C PRO A 40 -82.84 -31.25 23.99
N ASP A 41 -83.10 -31.79 25.19
CA ASP A 41 -83.56 -30.98 26.34
C ASP A 41 -82.43 -30.22 27.06
N PHE A 42 -81.16 -30.46 26.70
CA PHE A 42 -80.00 -29.81 27.30
C PHE A 42 -79.39 -28.73 26.37
N GLN A 43 -80.26 -28.00 25.70
CA GLN A 43 -79.90 -26.80 24.93
C GLN A 43 -80.20 -25.56 25.78
N PRO A 44 -79.30 -24.55 25.80
CA PRO A 44 -79.51 -23.33 26.58
C PRO A 44 -80.87 -22.66 26.32
N ASP A 45 -81.33 -22.63 25.07
CA ASP A 45 -82.60 -22.03 24.68
C ASP A 45 -83.82 -22.80 25.22
N VAL A 46 -83.71 -24.14 25.32
CA VAL A 46 -84.76 -25.01 25.89
C VAL A 46 -84.79 -24.87 27.41
N VAL A 47 -83.62 -24.90 28.07
CA VAL A 47 -83.50 -24.78 29.53
C VAL A 47 -83.91 -23.39 30.03
N LYS A 48 -83.72 -22.35 29.20
CA LYS A 48 -84.15 -20.97 29.48
C LYS A 48 -85.65 -20.84 29.71
N SER A 49 -86.46 -21.63 29.01
CA SER A 49 -87.92 -21.63 29.18
C SER A 49 -88.36 -22.06 30.58
N VAL A 50 -87.50 -22.80 31.29
CA VAL A 50 -87.74 -23.28 32.67
C VAL A 50 -87.09 -22.35 33.70
N SER A 51 -85.85 -21.90 33.48
CA SER A 51 -85.16 -20.97 34.40
C SER A 51 -83.93 -20.32 33.77
N SER A 52 -83.80 -19.00 33.94
CA SER A 52 -82.63 -18.21 33.52
C SER A 52 -81.35 -18.59 34.29
N ALA A 53 -81.47 -18.95 35.57
CA ALA A 53 -80.33 -19.41 36.36
C ALA A 53 -79.82 -20.78 35.87
N CYS A 54 -80.75 -21.65 35.42
CA CYS A 54 -80.40 -22.95 34.84
C CYS A 54 -79.78 -22.81 33.44
N GLU A 55 -80.17 -21.81 32.66
CA GLU A 55 -79.54 -21.45 31.37
C GLU A 55 -78.04 -21.15 31.55
N GLY A 56 -77.67 -20.35 32.56
CA GLY A 56 -76.28 -20.01 32.85
C GLY A 56 -75.42 -21.24 33.17
N LEU A 57 -75.95 -22.19 33.94
CA LEU A 57 -75.28 -23.45 34.25
C LEU A 57 -75.16 -24.35 33.01
N CYS A 58 -76.19 -24.42 32.17
CA CYS A 58 -76.15 -25.17 30.90
C CYS A 58 -75.05 -24.61 29.97
N LYS A 59 -74.98 -23.28 29.81
CA LYS A 59 -73.93 -22.61 29.03
C LYS A 59 -72.54 -22.87 29.61
N TRP A 60 -72.39 -22.82 30.93
CA TRP A 60 -71.11 -23.10 31.59
C TRP A 60 -70.62 -24.53 31.32
N VAL A 61 -71.49 -25.54 31.46
CA VAL A 61 -71.13 -26.95 31.19
C VAL A 61 -70.71 -27.14 29.73
N ARG A 62 -71.43 -26.54 28.78
CA ARG A 62 -71.08 -26.59 27.35
C ARG A 62 -69.76 -25.87 27.06
N ALA A 63 -69.51 -24.72 27.68
CA ALA A 63 -68.25 -23.99 27.55
C ALA A 63 -67.07 -24.81 28.10
N MET A 64 -67.25 -25.54 29.20
CA MET A 64 -66.23 -26.42 29.75
C MET A 64 -65.90 -27.61 28.84
N GLU A 65 -66.90 -28.17 28.16
CA GLU A 65 -66.67 -29.23 27.15
C GLU A 65 -65.90 -28.71 25.93
N VAL A 66 -66.31 -27.56 25.39
CA VAL A 66 -65.64 -26.92 24.25
C VAL A 66 -64.20 -26.55 24.61
N TYR A 67 -63.99 -26.04 25.83
CA TYR A 67 -62.67 -25.73 26.35
C TYR A 67 -61.77 -26.98 26.42
N ASP A 68 -62.25 -28.10 26.98
CA ASP A 68 -61.49 -29.36 27.02
C ASP A 68 -61.11 -29.85 25.60
N ARG A 69 -62.04 -29.76 24.64
CA ARG A 69 -61.79 -30.17 23.26
C ARG A 69 -60.72 -29.31 22.59
N VAL A 70 -60.82 -27.99 22.73
CA VAL A 70 -59.88 -27.03 22.12
C VAL A 70 -58.52 -27.10 22.81
N GLN A 71 -58.49 -27.21 24.13
CA GLN A 71 -57.25 -27.30 24.91
C GLN A 71 -56.41 -28.51 24.50
N LYS A 72 -57.04 -29.66 24.24
CA LYS A 72 -56.35 -30.86 23.71
C LYS A 72 -55.67 -30.65 22.36
N VAL A 73 -56.17 -29.74 21.53
CA VAL A 73 -55.57 -29.40 20.23
C VAL A 73 -54.54 -28.26 20.36
N VAL A 74 -54.79 -27.30 21.26
CA VAL A 74 -53.97 -26.10 21.44
C VAL A 74 -52.73 -26.38 22.30
N ALA A 75 -52.84 -27.20 23.36
CA ALA A 75 -51.72 -27.56 24.22
C ALA A 75 -50.50 -28.12 23.46
N PRO A 76 -50.63 -29.14 22.58
CA PRO A 76 -49.49 -29.64 21.82
C PRO A 76 -48.98 -28.66 20.75
N LYS A 77 -49.77 -27.67 20.32
CA LYS A 77 -49.31 -26.60 19.43
C LYS A 77 -48.52 -25.54 20.19
N ARG A 78 -48.97 -25.15 21.39
CA ARG A 78 -48.26 -24.22 22.27
C ARG A 78 -46.91 -24.79 22.71
N GLU A 79 -46.88 -26.08 23.04
CA GLU A 79 -45.61 -26.73 23.42
C GLU A 79 -44.64 -26.80 22.24
N ARG A 80 -45.12 -27.16 21.04
CA ARG A 80 -44.29 -27.14 19.82
C ARG A 80 -43.81 -25.73 19.46
N LEU A 81 -44.65 -24.71 19.62
CA LEU A 81 -44.28 -23.33 19.39
C LEU A 81 -43.16 -22.92 20.36
N ARG A 82 -43.34 -23.16 21.66
CA ARG A 82 -42.33 -22.84 22.68
C ARG A 82 -41.01 -23.56 22.40
N ALA A 83 -41.05 -24.84 22.02
CA ALA A 83 -39.85 -25.58 21.65
C ALA A 83 -39.15 -24.99 20.41
N ALA A 84 -39.91 -24.61 19.38
CA ALA A 84 -39.36 -24.00 18.16
C ALA A 84 -38.79 -22.60 18.43
N GLU A 85 -39.46 -21.78 19.24
CA GLU A 85 -38.99 -20.46 19.68
C GLU A 85 -37.68 -20.57 20.46
N GLY A 86 -37.58 -21.54 21.38
CA GLY A 86 -36.34 -21.80 22.12
C GLY A 86 -35.18 -22.24 21.21
N VAL A 87 -35.44 -23.08 20.22
CA VAL A 87 -34.43 -23.46 19.21
C VAL A 87 -34.01 -22.24 18.39
N LEU A 88 -34.97 -21.43 17.93
CA LEU A 88 -34.70 -20.22 17.16
C LEU A 88 -33.82 -19.24 17.94
N GLU A 89 -34.11 -19.02 19.21
CA GLU A 89 -33.33 -18.13 20.08
C GLU A 89 -31.87 -18.60 20.19
N VAL A 90 -31.65 -19.89 20.44
CA VAL A 90 -30.30 -20.47 20.50
C VAL A 90 -29.55 -20.33 19.16
N GLN A 91 -30.23 -20.54 18.03
CA GLN A 91 -29.61 -20.39 16.71
C GLN A 91 -29.29 -18.93 16.38
N MET A 92 -30.17 -17.99 16.76
CA MET A 92 -29.95 -16.56 16.56
C MET A 92 -28.74 -16.07 17.39
N GLN A 93 -28.61 -16.52 18.64
CA GLN A 93 -27.43 -16.23 19.46
C GLN A 93 -26.15 -16.77 18.81
N LYS A 94 -26.16 -18.03 18.37
CA LYS A 94 -25.00 -18.62 17.66
C LYS A 94 -24.65 -17.88 16.38
N LEU A 95 -25.66 -17.49 15.59
CA LEU A 95 -25.47 -16.71 14.37
C LEU A 95 -24.81 -15.37 14.68
N GLN A 96 -25.29 -14.67 15.70
CA GLN A 96 -24.73 -13.38 16.11
C GLN A 96 -23.28 -13.51 16.57
N THR A 97 -22.96 -14.54 17.36
CA THR A 97 -21.57 -14.82 17.76
C THR A 97 -20.68 -15.07 16.54
N LYS A 98 -21.13 -15.90 15.60
CA LYS A 98 -20.34 -16.21 14.39
C LYS A 98 -20.18 -15.02 13.46
N GLN A 99 -21.19 -14.16 13.33
CA GLN A 99 -21.09 -12.91 12.58
C GLN A 99 -20.10 -11.94 13.24
N ALA A 100 -20.08 -11.86 14.57
CA ALA A 100 -19.11 -11.03 15.29
C ALA A 100 -17.67 -11.54 15.11
N GLU A 101 -17.44 -12.85 15.25
CA GLU A 101 -16.14 -13.47 14.98
C GLU A 101 -15.68 -13.24 13.53
N LEU A 102 -16.59 -13.41 12.56
CA LEU A 102 -16.28 -13.18 11.16
C LEU A 102 -15.88 -11.72 10.91
N LYS A 103 -16.62 -10.77 11.49
CA LYS A 103 -16.31 -9.35 11.36
C LYS A 103 -14.92 -9.03 11.90
N GLU A 104 -14.57 -9.56 13.07
CA GLU A 104 -13.25 -9.35 13.64
C GLU A 104 -12.12 -9.87 12.74
N VAL A 105 -12.29 -11.05 12.13
CA VAL A 105 -11.31 -11.61 11.20
C VAL A 105 -11.21 -10.79 9.92
N VAL A 106 -12.34 -10.33 9.36
CA VAL A 106 -12.37 -9.48 8.16
C VAL A 106 -11.68 -8.14 8.42
N ASP A 107 -11.98 -7.51 9.56
CA ASP A 107 -11.38 -6.23 9.94
C ASP A 107 -9.85 -6.37 10.11
N ARG A 108 -9.39 -7.44 10.77
CA ARG A 108 -7.96 -7.75 10.90
C ARG A 108 -7.30 -8.04 9.55
N PHE A 109 -7.97 -8.77 8.67
CA PHE A 109 -7.46 -9.07 7.33
C PHE A 109 -7.31 -7.80 6.49
N GLN A 110 -8.29 -6.90 6.55
CA GLN A 110 -8.22 -5.63 5.84
C GLN A 110 -7.08 -4.76 6.36
N ALA A 111 -6.93 -4.64 7.69
CA ALA A 111 -5.82 -3.90 8.28
C ALA A 111 -4.45 -4.46 7.84
N LEU A 112 -4.29 -5.78 7.83
CA LEU A 112 -3.05 -6.44 7.38
C LEU A 112 -2.80 -6.22 5.89
N LYS A 113 -3.85 -6.23 5.06
CA LYS A 113 -3.75 -5.93 3.63
C LYS A 113 -3.31 -4.50 3.38
N ASP A 114 -3.91 -3.54 4.10
CA ASP A 114 -3.54 -2.12 3.99
C ASP A 114 -2.09 -1.88 4.44
N GLU A 115 -1.64 -2.57 5.50
CA GLU A 115 -0.23 -2.52 5.94
C GLU A 115 0.71 -3.13 4.91
N PHE A 116 0.32 -4.28 4.33
CA PHE A 116 1.10 -4.94 3.27
C PHE A 116 1.26 -4.04 2.04
N ASP A 117 0.18 -3.43 1.56
CA ASP A 117 0.20 -2.54 0.39
C ASP A 117 1.08 -1.32 0.66
N ASN A 118 0.96 -0.69 1.84
CA ASN A 118 1.81 0.42 2.26
C ASN A 118 3.30 0.03 2.34
N MET A 119 3.62 -1.15 2.87
CA MET A 119 5.00 -1.63 2.95
C MET A 119 5.58 -1.95 1.59
N ASN A 120 4.77 -2.48 0.67
CA ASN A 120 5.18 -2.75 -0.70
C ASN A 120 5.45 -1.45 -1.47
N ASP A 121 4.66 -0.40 -1.25
CA ASP A 121 4.91 0.93 -1.80
C ASP A 121 6.22 1.53 -1.30
N LYS A 122 6.48 1.46 0.01
CA LYS A 122 7.76 1.90 0.60
C LYS A 122 8.94 1.13 0.03
N LYS A 123 8.80 -0.20 -0.13
CA LYS A 123 9.83 -1.04 -0.75
C LYS A 123 10.17 -0.55 -2.16
N ARG A 124 9.15 -0.33 -2.99
CA ARG A 124 9.32 0.16 -4.37
C ARG A 124 9.98 1.54 -4.41
N GLU A 125 9.61 2.45 -3.50
CA GLU A 125 10.24 3.76 -3.39
C GLU A 125 11.74 3.64 -3.03
N LEU A 126 12.09 2.77 -2.09
CA LEU A 126 13.47 2.52 -1.70
C LEU A 126 14.29 1.91 -2.85
N GLU A 127 13.73 0.92 -3.56
CA GLU A 127 14.37 0.33 -4.74
C GLU A 127 14.65 1.38 -5.82
N ASN A 128 13.69 2.26 -6.11
CA ASN A 128 13.88 3.37 -7.05
C ASN A 128 14.95 4.36 -6.59
N ASN A 129 15.02 4.66 -5.28
CA ASN A 129 16.03 5.54 -4.72
C ASN A 129 17.43 4.94 -4.80
N ILE A 130 17.57 3.63 -4.54
CA ILE A 130 18.83 2.89 -4.67
C ILE A 130 19.30 2.94 -6.12
N GLU A 131 18.43 2.63 -7.08
CA GLU A 131 18.76 2.64 -8.51
C GLU A 131 19.23 4.04 -8.94
N ARG A 132 18.48 5.08 -8.57
CA ARG A 132 18.84 6.48 -8.86
C ARG A 132 20.18 6.87 -8.24
N CYS A 133 20.48 6.42 -7.02
CA CYS A 133 21.74 6.70 -6.35
C CYS A 133 22.91 5.98 -7.04
N SER A 134 22.73 4.70 -7.38
CA SER A 134 23.70 3.89 -8.13
C SER A 134 24.08 4.56 -9.45
N GLN A 135 23.08 4.98 -10.25
CA GLN A 135 23.33 5.67 -11.51
C GLN A 135 24.07 7.00 -11.31
N LYS A 136 23.78 7.75 -10.24
CA LYS A 136 24.50 8.97 -9.90
C LYS A 136 25.96 8.68 -9.55
N LEU A 137 26.23 7.62 -8.79
CA LEU A 137 27.60 7.21 -8.45
C LEU A 137 28.41 6.84 -9.68
N VAL A 138 27.85 6.02 -10.57
CA VAL A 138 28.51 5.64 -11.83
C VAL A 138 28.86 6.87 -12.68
N ARG A 139 27.93 7.82 -12.81
CA ARG A 139 28.17 9.08 -13.54
C ARG A 139 29.24 9.94 -12.87
N ALA A 140 29.22 10.03 -11.54
CA ALA A 140 30.22 10.78 -10.79
C ALA A 140 31.62 10.17 -10.94
N GLU A 141 31.73 8.84 -10.90
CA GLU A 141 32.99 8.13 -11.12
C GLU A 141 33.54 8.36 -12.52
N GLN A 142 32.69 8.26 -13.55
CA GLN A 142 33.07 8.55 -14.94
C GLN A 142 33.57 9.99 -15.10
N LEU A 143 32.90 10.96 -14.47
CA LEU A 143 33.33 12.35 -14.48
C LEU A 143 34.67 12.53 -13.76
N ILE A 144 34.84 11.96 -12.57
CA ILE A 144 36.10 12.08 -11.82
C ILE A 144 37.26 11.44 -12.59
N SER A 145 37.05 10.27 -13.18
CA SER A 145 38.05 9.59 -14.01
C SER A 145 38.40 10.40 -15.25
N GLY A 146 37.39 10.92 -15.97
CA GLY A 146 37.60 11.75 -17.16
C GLY A 146 38.27 13.09 -16.87
N LEU A 147 37.89 13.76 -15.77
CA LEU A 147 38.47 15.03 -15.36
C LEU A 147 39.87 14.87 -14.74
N GLY A 148 40.19 13.71 -14.15
CA GLY A 148 41.50 13.44 -13.57
C GLY A 148 42.62 13.55 -14.60
N GLY A 149 42.46 12.88 -15.75
CA GLY A 149 43.43 12.96 -16.84
C GLY A 149 43.57 14.38 -17.42
N GLU A 150 42.46 15.11 -17.54
CA GLU A 150 42.48 16.49 -18.04
C GLU A 150 43.16 17.45 -17.06
N LYS A 151 42.96 17.27 -15.75
CA LYS A 151 43.67 18.01 -14.71
C LYS A 151 45.18 17.83 -14.84
N ASP A 152 45.66 16.60 -14.99
CA ASP A 152 47.08 16.32 -15.11
C ASP A 152 47.65 16.95 -16.39
N ARG A 153 46.92 16.82 -17.52
CA ARG A 153 47.30 17.42 -18.80
C ARG A 153 47.40 18.95 -18.73
N TRP A 154 46.41 19.62 -18.13
CA TRP A 154 46.42 21.08 -17.97
C TRP A 154 47.49 21.55 -17.00
N THR A 155 47.72 20.79 -15.93
CA THR A 155 48.78 21.09 -14.97
C THR A 155 50.15 21.05 -15.63
N GLU A 156 50.41 20.01 -16.43
CA GLU A 156 51.66 19.87 -17.17
C GLU A 156 51.79 20.93 -18.28
N ALA A 157 50.72 21.20 -19.02
CA ALA A 157 50.72 22.27 -20.02
C ALA A 157 51.01 23.64 -19.39
N ALA A 158 50.36 23.97 -18.26
CA ALA A 158 50.62 25.22 -17.54
C ALA A 158 52.07 25.31 -17.05
N ARG A 159 52.65 24.20 -16.56
CA ARG A 159 54.05 24.12 -16.16
C ARG A 159 54.99 24.39 -17.34
N LEU A 160 54.77 23.74 -18.48
CA LEU A 160 55.57 23.92 -19.69
C LEU A 160 55.46 25.34 -20.26
N LEU A 161 54.25 25.90 -20.30
CA LEU A 161 54.04 27.31 -20.69
C LEU A 161 54.75 28.27 -19.74
N GLY A 162 54.79 27.97 -18.44
CA GLY A 162 55.52 28.77 -17.46
C GLY A 162 57.03 28.82 -17.74
N ILE A 163 57.63 27.69 -18.12
CA ILE A 163 59.04 27.62 -18.53
C ILE A 163 59.26 28.44 -19.81
N GLN A 164 58.43 28.19 -20.85
CA GLN A 164 58.51 28.92 -22.11
C GLN A 164 58.37 30.42 -21.92
N TYR A 165 57.49 30.88 -21.03
CA TYR A 165 57.29 32.30 -20.75
C TYR A 165 58.57 32.98 -20.22
N ILE A 166 59.35 32.28 -19.39
CA ILE A 166 60.63 32.79 -18.87
C ILE A 166 61.68 32.83 -19.98
N ASP A 167 61.79 31.76 -20.76
CA ASP A 167 62.82 31.60 -21.80
C ASP A 167 62.53 32.39 -23.10
N LEU A 168 61.29 32.87 -23.27
CA LEU A 168 60.80 33.53 -24.48
C LEU A 168 61.66 34.72 -24.91
N VAL A 169 62.18 35.50 -23.97
CA VAL A 169 62.95 36.71 -24.27
C VAL A 169 64.23 36.36 -25.03
N GLY A 170 64.98 35.36 -24.57
CA GLY A 170 66.19 34.90 -25.25
C GLY A 170 65.88 34.19 -26.56
N ASP A 171 64.81 33.39 -26.61
CA ASP A 171 64.41 32.69 -27.84
C ASP A 171 64.01 33.66 -28.95
N VAL A 172 63.28 34.74 -28.62
CA VAL A 172 62.92 35.80 -29.58
C VAL A 172 64.16 36.60 -30.01
N LEU A 173 65.11 36.85 -29.10
CA LEU A 173 66.37 37.53 -29.43
C LEU A 173 67.20 36.71 -30.42
N LEU A 174 67.40 35.42 -30.15
CA LEU A 174 68.12 34.48 -31.02
C LEU A 174 67.41 34.31 -32.38
N SER A 175 66.08 34.25 -32.36
CA SER A 175 65.27 34.17 -33.58
C SER A 175 65.43 35.42 -34.44
N SER A 176 65.34 36.60 -33.83
CA SER A 176 65.48 37.88 -34.52
C SER A 176 66.87 38.04 -35.13
N GLY A 177 67.92 37.65 -34.39
CA GLY A 177 69.29 37.65 -34.90
C GLY A 177 69.48 36.68 -36.07
N THR A 178 68.86 35.50 -36.00
CA THR A 178 68.92 34.50 -37.07
C THR A 178 68.29 35.04 -38.36
N VAL A 179 67.08 35.61 -38.28
CA VAL A 179 66.37 36.18 -39.43
C VAL A 179 67.11 37.37 -40.03
N ALA A 180 67.67 38.25 -39.19
CA ALA A 180 68.33 39.48 -39.65
C ALA A 180 69.70 39.23 -40.30
N TYR A 181 70.52 38.31 -39.74
CA TYR A 181 71.93 38.19 -40.12
C TYR A 181 72.31 36.87 -40.76
N LEU A 182 71.59 35.78 -40.49
CA LEU A 182 72.04 34.43 -40.88
C LEU A 182 71.46 33.94 -42.21
N GLY A 183 70.56 34.70 -42.84
CA GLY A 183 69.81 34.28 -44.04
C GLY A 183 70.67 33.95 -45.28
N ALA A 184 71.86 34.53 -45.44
CA ALA A 184 72.73 34.28 -46.60
C ALA A 184 73.71 33.11 -46.41
N PHE A 185 73.80 32.55 -45.20
CA PHE A 185 74.83 31.57 -44.84
C PHE A 185 74.31 30.13 -44.93
N THR A 186 75.24 29.17 -45.03
CA THR A 186 74.99 27.72 -45.04
C THR A 186 74.51 27.20 -43.69
N VAL A 187 73.72 26.12 -43.68
CA VAL A 187 73.17 25.44 -42.48
C VAL A 187 74.19 25.31 -41.35
N ASP A 188 75.35 24.71 -41.62
CA ASP A 188 76.39 24.44 -40.61
C ASP A 188 76.93 25.72 -39.95
N TYR A 189 77.03 26.79 -40.73
CA TYR A 189 77.49 28.08 -40.23
C TYR A 189 76.42 28.73 -39.35
N ARG A 190 75.14 28.66 -39.75
CA ARG A 190 74.02 29.16 -38.95
C ARG A 190 73.94 28.45 -37.59
N LEU A 191 74.02 27.12 -37.58
CA LEU A 191 73.98 26.32 -36.36
C LEU A 191 75.13 26.67 -35.41
N LYS A 192 76.36 26.82 -35.93
CA LYS A 192 77.51 27.27 -35.12
C LYS A 192 77.28 28.65 -34.51
N CYS A 193 76.78 29.61 -35.28
CA CYS A 193 76.47 30.94 -34.77
C CYS A 193 75.36 30.92 -33.70
N GLN A 194 74.28 30.17 -33.94
CA GLN A 194 73.17 30.03 -32.97
C GLN A 194 73.65 29.42 -31.65
N GLN A 195 74.49 28.38 -31.69
CA GLN A 195 75.07 27.78 -30.49
C GLN A 195 75.95 28.78 -29.72
N GLN A 196 76.81 29.54 -30.43
CA GLN A 196 77.63 30.58 -29.80
C GLN A 196 76.78 31.69 -29.17
N TRP A 197 75.72 32.13 -29.85
CA TRP A 197 74.81 33.15 -29.34
C TRP A 197 74.01 32.66 -28.13
N GLN A 198 73.62 31.38 -28.11
CA GLN A 198 72.96 30.77 -26.97
C GLN A 198 73.89 30.70 -25.74
N VAL A 199 75.17 30.36 -25.94
CA VAL A 199 76.20 30.42 -24.87
C VAL A 199 76.34 31.84 -24.34
N LEU A 200 76.42 32.84 -25.23
CA LEU A 200 76.52 34.24 -24.83
C LEU A 200 75.26 34.72 -24.06
N CYS A 201 74.07 34.27 -24.45
CA CYS A 201 72.83 34.57 -23.71
C CYS A 201 72.92 34.03 -22.27
N LYS A 202 73.42 32.80 -22.09
CA LYS A 202 73.64 32.23 -20.76
C LYS A 202 74.67 33.02 -19.94
N GLU A 203 75.80 33.40 -20.55
CA GLU A 203 76.84 34.22 -19.89
C GLU A 203 76.30 35.60 -19.46
N LYS A 204 75.35 36.15 -20.22
CA LYS A 204 74.71 37.44 -19.92
C LYS A 204 73.47 37.31 -19.04
N ASN A 205 73.17 36.12 -18.50
CA ASN A 205 72.00 35.83 -17.69
C ASN A 205 70.67 36.17 -18.40
N ILE A 206 70.61 35.95 -19.73
CA ILE A 206 69.39 36.04 -20.52
C ILE A 206 68.79 34.62 -20.59
N PRO A 207 67.62 34.37 -19.99
CA PRO A 207 66.96 33.07 -20.10
C PRO A 207 66.63 32.75 -21.54
N CYS A 208 66.94 31.52 -21.96
CA CYS A 208 66.67 30.99 -23.29
C CYS A 208 66.52 29.47 -23.19
N SER A 209 65.75 28.90 -24.11
CA SER A 209 65.52 27.46 -24.17
C SER A 209 66.85 26.72 -24.32
N SER A 210 66.96 25.56 -23.67
CA SER A 210 68.16 24.71 -23.78
C SER A 210 68.38 24.17 -25.18
N ASP A 211 67.28 23.95 -25.92
CA ASP A 211 67.26 23.56 -27.32
C ASP A 211 66.52 24.64 -28.13
N PHE A 212 67.29 25.56 -28.73
CA PHE A 212 66.75 26.67 -29.50
C PHE A 212 66.29 26.17 -30.88
N SER A 213 65.05 26.49 -31.25
CA SER A 213 64.51 26.19 -32.58
C SER A 213 63.69 27.36 -33.13
N LEU A 214 64.15 27.92 -34.24
CA LEU A 214 63.48 29.03 -34.92
C LEU A 214 62.03 28.69 -35.31
N SER A 215 61.80 27.46 -35.80
CA SER A 215 60.48 26.99 -36.19
C SER A 215 59.55 26.83 -34.99
N ASN A 216 60.07 26.47 -33.81
CA ASN A 216 59.26 26.34 -32.61
C ASN A 216 58.93 27.71 -31.98
N THR A 217 59.85 28.68 -32.09
CA THR A 217 59.66 30.02 -31.51
C THR A 217 58.76 30.92 -32.36
N LEU A 218 58.93 30.92 -33.69
CA LEU A 218 58.22 31.83 -34.60
C LEU A 218 57.22 31.13 -35.53
N GLY A 219 57.30 29.81 -35.64
CA GLY A 219 56.48 29.03 -36.55
C GLY A 219 55.13 28.64 -35.97
N ASP A 220 54.10 28.70 -36.82
CA ASP A 220 52.81 28.09 -36.54
C ASP A 220 52.83 26.66 -37.12
N PRO A 221 52.74 25.60 -36.29
CA PRO A 221 52.79 24.22 -36.76
C PRO A 221 51.75 23.89 -37.83
N VAL A 222 50.57 24.55 -37.81
CA VAL A 222 49.50 24.33 -38.80
C VAL A 222 49.93 24.88 -40.16
N LYS A 223 50.54 26.07 -40.18
CA LYS A 223 51.04 26.69 -41.41
C LYS A 223 52.25 25.94 -41.97
N ILE A 224 53.18 25.54 -41.10
CA ILE A 224 54.35 24.74 -41.50
C ILE A 224 53.89 23.43 -42.16
N ARG A 225 52.91 22.75 -41.58
CA ARG A 225 52.35 21.53 -42.17
C ARG A 225 51.69 21.80 -43.52
N ALA A 226 50.99 22.92 -43.68
CA ALA A 226 50.41 23.31 -44.96
C ALA A 226 51.50 23.57 -46.03
N TRP A 227 52.62 24.18 -45.66
CA TRP A 227 53.76 24.37 -46.56
C TRP A 227 54.42 23.05 -46.95
N GLN A 228 54.56 22.11 -46.02
CA GLN A 228 55.07 20.78 -46.31
C GLN A 228 54.17 20.02 -47.30
N ILE A 229 52.85 20.10 -47.12
CA ILE A 229 51.88 19.54 -48.09
C ILE A 229 52.04 20.21 -49.46
N ALA A 230 52.35 21.50 -49.50
CA ALA A 230 52.62 22.25 -50.73
C ALA A 230 54.02 22.00 -51.33
N GLY A 231 54.83 21.10 -50.74
CA GLY A 231 56.11 20.66 -51.28
C GLY A 231 57.35 21.22 -50.59
N LEU A 232 57.22 21.94 -49.47
CA LEU A 232 58.37 22.35 -48.66
C LEU A 232 59.05 21.11 -48.00
N PRO A 233 60.38 20.98 -48.07
CA PRO A 233 61.10 19.89 -47.39
C PRO A 233 60.85 19.87 -45.87
N VAL A 234 60.94 18.68 -45.28
CA VAL A 234 60.79 18.45 -43.83
C VAL A 234 62.17 18.49 -43.14
N ASP A 235 62.99 19.49 -43.48
CA ASP A 235 64.28 19.71 -42.82
C ASP A 235 64.23 20.95 -41.91
N SER A 236 65.24 21.12 -41.06
CA SER A 236 65.33 22.26 -40.13
C SER A 236 65.79 23.56 -40.80
N PHE A 237 65.96 23.55 -42.12
CA PHE A 237 66.50 24.66 -42.89
C PHE A 237 65.44 25.36 -43.75
N SER A 238 64.53 24.60 -44.35
CA SER A 238 63.46 25.09 -45.24
C SER A 238 62.28 25.63 -44.48
#